data_AF-A0A085G0M2-F1
#
_entry.id   AF-A0A085G0M2-F1
#
_cell.length_a   1.000
_cell.length_b   1.000
_cell.length_c   1.000
_cell.angle_alpha   90.00
_cell.angle_beta   90.00
_cell.angle_gamma   90.00
#
_symmetry.space_group_name_H-M   'P 1'
#
loop_
_entity.id
_entity.type
_entity.pdbx_description
1 polymer ?
#
loop_
_entity_poly.entity_id
_entity_poly.type
_entity_poly.pdbx_seq_one_letter_code
_entity_poly.pdbx_strand_id
1 'polypeptide(L)'
;MHGIIKQLLLGELTQGGALKKLRIEVLNLKQDAYAKLVAVSRKTLSDVENDKGNYTSDIINKLFKPFGLQVGLVPVSKQLLSTLLK
;
A
#
# COMPACT_ATOMS: atom_id res chain seq x y z
N MET A 1 3.63 -0.71 11.64
CA MET A 1 4.10 -0.92 10.24
C MET A 1 4.18 -2.41 9.86
N HIS A 2 5.04 -3.23 10.50
CA HIS A 2 5.22 -4.66 10.13
C HIS A 2 3.92 -5.48 10.09
N GLY A 3 3.00 -5.28 11.03
CA GLY A 3 1.70 -5.95 11.04
C GLY A 3 0.85 -5.65 9.80
N ILE A 4 0.83 -4.39 9.34
CA ILE A 4 0.09 -3.98 8.14
C ILE A 4 0.70 -4.63 6.88
N ILE A 5 2.03 -4.67 6.79
CA ILE A 5 2.74 -5.31 5.68
C ILE A 5 2.45 -6.81 5.66
N LYS A 6 2.47 -7.48 6.81
CA LYS A 6 2.13 -8.91 6.91
C LYS A 6 0.69 -9.17 6.47
N GLN A 7 -0.26 -8.37 6.93
CA GLN A 7 -1.68 -8.47 6.52
C GLN A 7 -1.86 -8.23 5.01
N LEU A 8 -1.14 -7.26 4.43
CA LEU A 8 -1.12 -7.03 2.99
C LEU A 8 -0.60 -8.25 2.23
N LEU A 9 0.56 -8.79 2.63
CA LEU A 9 1.17 -9.95 1.99
C LEU A 9 0.29 -11.19 2.06
N LEU A 10 -0.36 -11.45 3.21
CA LEU A 10 -1.28 -12.58 3.39
C LEU A 10 -2.65 -12.38 2.70
N GLY A 11 -2.88 -11.22 2.09
CA GLY A 11 -4.13 -10.85 1.44
C GLY A 11 -5.29 -10.64 2.41
N GLU A 12 -4.99 -10.30 3.68
CA GLU A 12 -5.96 -9.89 4.70
C GLU A 12 -6.32 -8.41 4.57
N LEU A 13 -5.41 -7.61 4.00
CA LEU A 13 -5.66 -6.24 3.57
C LEU A 13 -5.50 -6.12 2.06
N THR A 14 -6.36 -5.30 1.46
CA THR A 14 -6.16 -4.83 0.09
C THR A 14 -4.97 -3.87 0.02
N GLN A 15 -4.43 -3.67 -1.17
CA GLN A 15 -3.36 -2.70 -1.40
C GLN A 15 -3.80 -1.28 -0.99
N GLY A 16 -5.02 -0.86 -1.33
CA GLY A 16 -5.59 0.42 -0.93
C GLY A 16 -5.79 0.54 0.58
N GLY A 17 -6.34 -0.50 1.21
CA GLY A 17 -6.53 -0.57 2.65
C GLY A 17 -5.21 -0.49 3.42
N ALA A 18 -4.18 -1.19 2.96
CA ALA A 18 -2.83 -1.11 3.53
C ALA A 18 -2.23 0.29 3.38
N LEU A 19 -2.34 0.91 2.20
CA LEU A 19 -1.87 2.28 1.97
C LEU A 19 -2.53 3.28 2.93
N LYS A 20 -3.86 3.19 3.08
CA LYS A 20 -4.63 4.06 3.98
C LYS A 20 -4.21 3.90 5.44
N LYS A 21 -4.04 2.65 5.90
CA LYS A 21 -3.56 2.37 7.26
C LYS A 21 -2.15 2.91 7.46
N LEU A 22 -1.23 2.67 6.53
CA LEU A 22 0.14 3.19 6.62
C LEU A 22 0.14 4.72 6.69
N ARG A 23 -0.64 5.40 5.84
CA ARG A 23 -0.74 6.86 5.86
C ARG A 23 -1.23 7.41 7.21
N ILE A 24 -2.26 6.79 7.80
CA ILE A 24 -2.87 7.27 9.04
C ILE A 24 -2.05 6.85 10.26
N GLU A 25 -1.72 5.57 10.39
CA GLU A 25 -1.11 5.00 11.59
C GLU A 25 0.40 5.23 11.68
N VAL A 26 1.10 5.41 10.54
CA VAL A 26 2.56 5.61 10.52
C VAL A 26 2.93 7.07 10.34
N LEU A 27 2.29 7.77 9.40
CA LEU A 27 2.64 9.17 9.10
C LEU A 27 1.68 10.19 9.71
N ASN A 28 0.49 9.76 10.16
CA ASN A 28 -0.55 10.63 10.69
C ASN A 28 -0.90 11.82 9.76
N LEU A 29 -0.97 11.55 8.45
CA LEU A 29 -1.25 12.58 7.44
C LEU A 29 -2.66 12.44 6.88
N LYS A 30 -3.34 13.58 6.68
CA LYS A 30 -4.55 13.65 5.86
C LYS A 30 -4.21 13.41 4.38
N GLN A 31 -5.21 13.01 3.59
CA GLN A 31 -5.02 12.71 2.16
C GLN A 31 -4.37 13.85 1.38
N ASP A 32 -4.75 15.11 1.62
CA ASP A 32 -4.16 16.26 0.91
C ASP A 32 -2.66 16.41 1.16
N ALA A 33 -2.24 16.27 2.41
CA ALA A 33 -0.83 16.38 2.79
C ALA A 33 -0.01 15.22 2.22
N TYR A 34 -0.56 14.00 2.28
CA TYR A 34 0.11 12.83 1.74
C TYR A 34 0.22 12.85 0.20
N ALA A 35 -0.85 13.24 -0.48
CA ALA A 35 -0.86 13.35 -1.95
C ALA A 35 0.21 14.34 -2.44
N LYS A 36 0.39 15.46 -1.73
CA LYS A 36 1.48 16.42 -1.98
C LYS A 36 2.85 15.79 -1.74
N LEU A 37 3.03 15.09 -0.63
CA LEU A 37 4.31 14.42 -0.27
C LEU A 37 4.79 13.46 -1.36
N VAL A 38 3.87 12.68 -1.94
CA VAL A 38 4.19 11.65 -2.95
C VAL A 38 3.97 12.13 -4.40
N ALA A 39 3.70 13.42 -4.57
CA ALA A 39 3.48 14.08 -5.87
C ALA A 39 2.42 13.39 -6.76
N VAL A 40 1.25 13.09 -6.18
CA VAL A 40 0.07 12.64 -6.93
C VAL A 40 -1.13 13.55 -6.66
N SER A 41 -2.18 13.43 -7.48
CA SER A 41 -3.44 14.11 -7.16
C SER A 41 -4.11 13.49 -5.93
N ARG A 42 -4.81 14.31 -5.13
CA ARG A 42 -5.61 13.81 -4.01
C ARG A 42 -6.66 12.78 -4.47
N LYS A 43 -7.24 12.98 -5.66
CA LYS A 43 -8.18 12.04 -6.26
C LYS A 43 -7.53 10.68 -6.53
N THR A 44 -6.34 10.66 -7.12
CA THR A 44 -5.56 9.43 -7.36
C THR A 44 -5.31 8.68 -6.06
N LEU A 45 -4.83 9.37 -5.01
CA LEU A 45 -4.64 8.75 -3.71
C LEU A 45 -5.96 8.18 -3.16
N SER A 46 -7.03 8.96 -3.20
CA SER A 46 -8.34 8.53 -2.69
C SER A 46 -8.88 7.33 -3.43
N ASP A 47 -8.80 7.32 -4.75
CA ASP A 47 -9.29 6.20 -5.54
C ASP A 47 -8.46 4.92 -5.26
N VAL A 48 -7.12 5.02 -5.15
CA VAL A 48 -6.26 3.90 -4.72
C VAL A 48 -6.64 3.39 -3.33
N GLU A 49 -6.81 4.29 -2.35
CA GLU A 49 -7.15 3.91 -0.96
C GLU A 49 -8.53 3.28 -0.80
N ASN A 50 -9.41 3.47 -1.77
CA ASN A 50 -10.74 2.85 -1.82
C ASN A 50 -10.81 1.70 -2.83
N ASP A 51 -9.65 1.21 -3.30
CA ASP A 51 -9.53 0.11 -4.27
C ASP A 51 -10.33 0.35 -5.56
N LYS A 52 -10.41 1.61 -6.01
CA LYS A 52 -11.13 2.03 -7.22
C LYS A 52 -10.18 2.23 -8.39
N GLY A 53 -10.31 1.39 -9.42
CA GLY A 53 -9.58 1.52 -10.69
C GLY A 53 -8.29 0.72 -10.75
N ASN A 54 -7.71 0.62 -11.96
CA ASN A 54 -6.46 -0.10 -12.21
C ASN A 54 -5.32 0.90 -12.36
N TYR A 55 -4.45 0.96 -11.35
CA TYR A 55 -3.28 1.85 -11.35
C TYR A 55 -2.02 1.13 -11.79
N THR A 56 -1.16 1.84 -12.50
CA THR A 56 0.15 1.33 -12.90
C THR A 56 1.02 1.07 -11.68
N SER A 57 1.92 0.09 -11.79
CA SER A 57 2.96 -0.17 -10.78
C SER A 57 3.74 1.08 -10.42
N ASP A 58 3.98 2.00 -11.35
CA ASP A 58 4.66 3.29 -11.09
C ASP A 58 3.90 4.18 -10.11
N ILE A 59 2.57 4.29 -10.25
CA ILE A 59 1.76 5.06 -9.32
C ILE A 59 1.81 4.41 -7.94
N ILE A 60 1.66 3.08 -7.88
CA ILE A 60 1.72 2.35 -6.61
C ILE A 60 3.09 2.50 -5.95
N ASN A 61 4.18 2.36 -6.71
CA ASN A 61 5.54 2.57 -6.21
C ASN A 61 5.73 3.98 -5.64
N LYS A 62 5.22 5.03 -6.30
CA LYS A 62 5.25 6.39 -5.76
C LYS A 62 4.51 6.50 -4.43
N LEU A 63 3.32 5.91 -4.35
CA LEU A 63 2.48 5.93 -3.15
C LEU A 63 3.08 5.15 -1.98
N PHE A 64 3.86 4.11 -2.23
CA PHE A 64 4.46 3.27 -1.18
C PHE A 64 5.91 3.64 -0.83
N LYS A 65 6.58 4.47 -1.66
CA LYS A 65 7.95 4.94 -1.46
C LYS A 65 8.25 5.50 -0.07
N PRO A 66 7.39 6.33 0.58
CA PRO A 66 7.66 6.84 1.92
C PRO A 66 7.79 5.77 3.01
N PHE A 67 7.27 4.56 2.76
CA PHE A 67 7.35 3.43 3.68
C PHE A 67 8.48 2.45 3.35
N GLY A 68 9.31 2.75 2.35
CA GLY A 68 10.34 1.84 1.86
C GLY A 68 9.77 0.60 1.16
N LEU A 69 8.54 0.70 0.62
CA LEU A 69 7.84 -0.40 -0.04
C LEU A 69 7.72 -0.15 -1.55
N GLN A 70 7.73 -1.24 -2.32
CA GLN A 70 7.54 -1.25 -3.77
C GLN A 70 6.72 -2.49 -4.18
N VAL A 71 6.09 -2.41 -5.35
CA VAL A 71 5.39 -3.53 -5.97
C VAL A 71 6.39 -4.59 -6.41
N GLY A 72 6.07 -5.86 -6.17
CA GLY A 72 6.88 -7.01 -6.57
C GLY A 72 6.04 -8.28 -6.68
N LEU A 73 6.67 -9.35 -7.13
CA LEU A 73 6.02 -10.67 -7.22
C LEU A 73 6.04 -11.36 -5.86
N VAL A 74 4.92 -12.00 -5.53
CA VAL A 74 4.79 -12.89 -4.37
C VAL A 74 4.15 -14.20 -4.81
N PRO A 75 4.38 -15.32 -4.10
CA PRO A 75 3.66 -16.54 -4.36
C PRO A 75 2.15 -16.35 -4.27
N VAL A 76 1.42 -16.90 -5.24
CA VAL A 76 -0.06 -16.97 -5.19
C VAL A 76 -0.52 -17.91 -4.06
N SER A 77 0.27 -18.93 -3.74
CA SER A 77 0.02 -19.82 -2.61
C SER A 77 0.32 -19.11 -1.29
N LYS A 78 -0.75 -18.84 -0.51
CA LYS A 78 -0.63 -18.29 0.85
C LYS A 78 0.21 -19.18 1.77
N GLN A 79 0.16 -20.49 1.58
CA GLN A 79 0.97 -21.44 2.36
C GLN A 79 2.46 -21.33 2.03
N LEU A 80 2.81 -21.21 0.74
CA LEU A 80 4.20 -20.98 0.32
C LEU A 80 4.71 -19.64 0.85
N LEU A 81 3.93 -18.57 0.68
CA LEU A 81 4.28 -17.25 1.19
C LEU A 81 4.46 -17.27 2.72
N SER A 82 3.58 -17.94 3.46
CA SER A 82 3.69 -18.06 4.92
C SER A 82 4.96 -18.79 5.35
N THR A 83 5.44 -19.75 4.56
CA THR A 83 6.70 -20.46 4.82
C THR A 83 7.92 -19.57 4.61
N LEU A 84 7.87 -18.66 3.61
CA LEU A 84 8.95 -17.71 3.32
C LEU A 84 9.04 -16.53 4.31
N LEU A 85 7.96 -16.26 5.05
CA LEU A 85 7.89 -15.17 6.03
C LEU A 85 8.20 -15.62 7.48
N LYS A 86 8.52 -16.90 7.69
CA LYS A 86 9.02 -17.44 8.97
C LYS A 86 10.52 -17.22 9.08
#